data_AF-A0A2D5YU34-F1
#
_entry.id   AF-A0A2D5YU34-F1
#
_cell.length_a   1.000
_cell.length_b   1.000
_cell.length_c   1.000
_cell.angle_alpha   90.00
_cell.angle_beta   90.00
_cell.angle_gamma   90.00
#
_symmetry.space_group_name_H-M   'P 1'
#
loop_
_entity.id
_entity.type
_entity.pdbx_description
1 polymer ?
#
loop_
_entity_poly.entity_id
_entity_poly.type
_entity_poly.pdbx_seq_one_letter_code
_entity_poly.pdbx_strand_id
1 'polypeptide(L)'
;MYSQMVFSRGERSQMTTPSIPYGHADLLLGIDLLEAARSIDASQPIRVADPALTASVVNTAKTPTILTLMGRDDFEVPVLEEVIRGSSHPERYFGFNVGDLCERVLDTKLYANIMMLGMAYQLGYLPVTLETIENAIRDIVRHEADRNMRAFHIGRKIVVRPELFVVEPTREVESARKAFRRKTNEVRARFGERQARGFKLVMKQTFRATRGLRVDDQLMRDVIIRAFDCMIWGGLKYSQQYCRRLVEIVRQDSADHNYRMTRAVVQNLAKVMLIKDEVYVSAMLTSPEKYRKDQRRFNVNRARGDRITYSHHNRPEFNLFGHRIRFHWTGRDWQLRLMARMRFLRGVLPKWHQRERAFRDWYEGLIDRAGWANGAEYDKWVEVLSVPEAVTGYREVRYPKMERARAEAQSLLAHSDDRDPPAEPRIVISLSDRVLHRSET
;
A
#
# COMPACT_ATOMS: atom_id res chain seq x y z
N MET A 1 4.81 -13.66 -12.81
CA MET A 1 5.73 -14.37 -13.75
C MET A 1 6.04 -15.70 -13.12
N TYR A 2 5.96 -16.78 -13.87
CA TYR A 2 6.25 -18.14 -13.40
C TYR A 2 7.34 -18.76 -14.26
N SER A 3 8.04 -19.74 -13.70
CA SER A 3 9.04 -20.55 -14.40
C SER A 3 8.80 -22.00 -14.06
N GLN A 4 8.90 -22.87 -15.06
CA GLN A 4 8.78 -24.31 -14.88
C GLN A 4 10.15 -24.94 -15.11
N MET A 5 10.54 -25.85 -14.24
CA MET A 5 11.80 -26.59 -14.33
C MET A 5 11.48 -28.07 -14.24
N VAL A 6 11.93 -28.85 -15.22
CA VAL A 6 11.76 -30.29 -15.26
C VAL A 6 13.14 -30.92 -15.16
N PHE A 7 13.32 -31.79 -14.18
CA PHE A 7 14.54 -32.59 -14.01
C PHE A 7 14.25 -34.01 -14.48
N SER A 8 15.19 -34.61 -15.20
CA SER A 8 15.09 -36.01 -15.59
C SER A 8 16.44 -36.71 -15.53
N ARG A 9 16.44 -38.03 -15.30
CA ARG A 9 17.64 -38.84 -15.11
C ARG A 9 17.83 -39.82 -16.27
N GLY A 10 18.97 -39.72 -16.97
CA GLY A 10 19.43 -40.68 -18.00
C GLY A 10 19.37 -40.19 -19.45
N GLU A 11 20.19 -40.78 -20.33
CA GLU A 11 20.27 -40.44 -21.77
C GLU A 11 19.00 -40.79 -22.57
N ARG A 12 18.09 -41.59 -21.99
CA ARG A 12 16.80 -42.00 -22.58
C ARG A 12 15.57 -41.40 -21.87
N SER A 13 15.73 -40.31 -21.13
CA SER A 13 14.56 -39.51 -20.74
C SER A 13 14.03 -38.80 -21.99
N GLN A 14 13.06 -39.41 -22.67
CA GLN A 14 12.28 -38.72 -23.69
C GLN A 14 11.39 -37.70 -22.99
N MET A 15 11.95 -36.55 -22.61
CA MET A 15 11.16 -35.38 -22.24
C MET A 15 10.32 -34.99 -23.46
N THR A 16 9.05 -35.37 -23.45
CA THR A 16 8.11 -35.12 -24.55
C THR A 16 7.62 -33.67 -24.57
N THR A 17 7.73 -32.96 -23.45
CA THR A 17 7.36 -31.54 -23.32
C THR A 17 8.26 -30.83 -22.31
N PRO A 18 8.60 -29.55 -22.56
CA PRO A 18 9.29 -28.71 -21.57
C PRO A 18 8.35 -28.16 -20.48
N SER A 19 7.03 -28.38 -20.59
CA SER A 19 6.03 -27.89 -19.65
C SER A 19 5.56 -28.96 -18.67
N ILE A 20 5.35 -28.57 -17.42
CA ILE A 20 4.76 -29.42 -16.39
C ILE A 20 3.26 -29.59 -16.72
N PRO A 21 2.75 -30.83 -16.87
CA PRO A 21 1.33 -31.07 -17.06
C PRO A 21 0.49 -30.61 -15.86
N TYR A 22 -0.81 -30.45 -16.06
CA TYR A 22 -1.74 -30.01 -15.01
C TYR A 22 -1.73 -30.96 -13.83
N GLY A 23 -1.60 -30.44 -12.61
CA GLY A 23 -1.52 -31.23 -11.38
C GLY A 23 -0.24 -32.04 -11.18
N HIS A 24 0.75 -31.95 -12.08
CA HIS A 24 1.93 -32.81 -12.05
C HIS A 24 3.20 -32.13 -11.48
N ALA A 25 3.09 -30.98 -10.82
CA ALA A 25 4.24 -30.41 -10.14
C ALA A 25 4.58 -31.20 -8.88
N ASP A 26 5.81 -31.72 -8.79
CA ASP A 26 6.33 -32.30 -7.55
C ASP A 26 6.56 -31.24 -6.46
N LEU A 27 6.98 -30.03 -6.88
CA LEU A 27 7.30 -28.91 -6.01
C LEU A 27 6.78 -27.58 -6.59
N LEU A 28 6.00 -26.85 -5.78
CA LEU A 28 5.65 -25.46 -5.99
C LEU A 28 6.50 -24.54 -5.09
N LEU A 29 7.36 -23.71 -5.69
CA LEU A 29 8.13 -22.69 -4.97
C LEU A 29 7.44 -21.32 -5.07
N GLY A 30 6.59 -21.02 -4.08
CA GLY A 30 5.77 -19.80 -4.04
C GLY A 30 6.52 -18.57 -3.55
N ILE A 31 7.33 -17.94 -4.41
CA ILE A 31 8.10 -16.72 -4.09
C ILE A 31 7.19 -15.53 -3.76
N ASP A 32 6.09 -15.41 -4.50
CA ASP A 32 5.01 -14.45 -4.28
C ASP A 32 3.71 -15.22 -4.08
N LEU A 33 3.01 -14.91 -3.00
CA LEU A 33 1.83 -15.65 -2.55
C LEU A 33 0.67 -15.56 -3.56
N LEU A 34 0.44 -14.39 -4.15
CA LEU A 34 -0.65 -14.17 -5.08
C LEU A 34 -0.42 -14.91 -6.41
N GLU A 35 0.81 -14.86 -6.92
CA GLU A 35 1.18 -15.60 -8.12
C GLU A 35 1.18 -17.11 -7.89
N ALA A 36 1.58 -17.58 -6.70
CA ALA A 36 1.47 -18.99 -6.32
C ALA A 36 0.01 -19.45 -6.33
N ALA A 37 -0.89 -18.70 -5.70
CA ALA A 37 -2.32 -19.00 -5.71
C ALA A 37 -2.91 -19.03 -7.14
N ARG A 38 -2.50 -18.09 -8.02
CA ARG A 38 -2.91 -18.10 -9.44
C ARG A 38 -2.40 -19.32 -10.20
N SER A 39 -1.21 -19.83 -9.86
CA SER A 39 -0.62 -20.98 -10.56
C SER A 39 -1.36 -22.29 -10.29
N ILE A 40 -2.12 -22.37 -9.19
CA ILE A 40 -2.86 -23.58 -8.77
C ILE A 40 -4.36 -23.48 -9.03
N ASP A 41 -4.86 -22.29 -9.37
CA ASP A 41 -6.27 -22.05 -9.67
C ASP A 41 -6.72 -22.87 -10.89
N ALA A 42 -7.76 -23.67 -10.71
CA ALA A 42 -8.32 -24.56 -11.73
C ALA A 42 -8.90 -23.80 -12.94
N SER A 43 -9.31 -22.53 -12.76
CA SER A 43 -9.78 -21.67 -13.85
C SER A 43 -8.65 -21.15 -14.72
N GLN A 44 -7.39 -21.25 -14.26
CA GLN A 44 -6.23 -20.75 -14.97
C GLN A 44 -5.60 -21.82 -15.88
N PRO A 45 -4.90 -21.41 -16.94
CA PRO A 45 -4.21 -22.34 -17.83
C PRO A 45 -3.04 -23.09 -17.19
N ILE A 46 -2.55 -22.70 -16.01
CA ILE A 46 -1.33 -23.26 -15.41
C ILE A 46 -1.66 -24.47 -14.54
N ARG A 47 -2.54 -24.30 -13.54
CA ARG A 47 -3.11 -25.34 -12.65
C ARG A 47 -2.14 -26.50 -12.34
N VAL A 48 -0.98 -26.17 -11.79
CA VAL A 48 0.16 -27.12 -11.69
C VAL A 48 0.09 -28.05 -10.48
N ALA A 49 -0.71 -27.74 -9.46
CA ALA A 49 -0.70 -28.46 -8.19
C ALA A 49 -1.82 -29.51 -8.06
N ASP A 50 -1.51 -30.60 -7.37
CA ASP A 50 -2.44 -31.65 -6.97
C ASP A 50 -2.26 -31.94 -5.47
N PRO A 51 -3.34 -31.94 -4.65
CA PRO A 51 -3.28 -32.24 -3.21
C PRO A 51 -2.71 -33.62 -2.87
N ALA A 52 -2.66 -34.57 -3.81
CA ALA A 52 -2.07 -35.89 -3.59
C ALA A 52 -0.57 -35.94 -3.91
N LEU A 53 -0.01 -34.94 -4.60
CA LEU A 53 1.36 -34.98 -5.12
C LEU A 53 2.21 -33.81 -4.61
N THR A 54 1.72 -32.59 -4.78
CA THR A 54 2.54 -31.39 -4.83
C THR A 54 3.01 -30.95 -3.45
N ALA A 55 4.33 -30.90 -3.25
CA ALA A 55 4.93 -30.20 -2.13
C ALA A 55 4.92 -28.69 -2.38
N SER A 56 4.76 -27.88 -1.34
CA SER A 56 4.72 -26.42 -1.48
C SER A 56 5.63 -25.74 -0.46
N VAL A 57 6.52 -24.88 -0.95
CA VAL A 57 7.38 -24.03 -0.12
C VAL A 57 7.05 -22.58 -0.46
N VAL A 58 6.50 -21.84 0.50
CA VAL A 58 5.82 -20.56 0.22
C VAL A 58 6.36 -19.44 1.09
N ASN A 59 6.63 -18.29 0.47
CA ASN A 59 6.92 -17.05 1.17
C ASN A 59 5.61 -16.31 1.51
N THR A 60 5.32 -16.17 2.81
CA THR A 60 4.09 -15.54 3.31
C THR A 60 4.21 -14.02 3.50
N ALA A 61 5.33 -13.41 3.10
CA ALA A 61 5.48 -11.96 3.13
C ALA A 61 4.49 -11.27 2.16
N LYS A 62 3.65 -10.35 2.66
CA LYS A 62 2.70 -9.60 1.81
C LYS A 62 3.46 -8.63 0.89
N THR A 63 3.47 -8.94 -0.40
CA THR A 63 3.99 -8.03 -1.44
C THR A 63 2.81 -7.28 -2.08
N PRO A 64 2.69 -5.96 -1.89
CA PRO A 64 1.57 -5.20 -2.46
C PRO A 64 1.70 -5.10 -3.98
N THR A 65 0.63 -5.40 -4.71
CA THR A 65 0.58 -5.24 -6.18
C THR A 65 0.32 -3.79 -6.58
N ILE A 66 0.47 -3.47 -7.86
CA ILE A 66 0.08 -2.14 -8.39
C ILE A 66 -1.40 -1.85 -8.08
N LEU A 67 -2.30 -2.82 -8.25
CA LEU A 67 -3.72 -2.63 -7.98
C LEU A 67 -3.99 -2.41 -6.49
N THR A 68 -3.26 -3.11 -5.62
CA THR A 68 -3.30 -2.90 -4.16
C THR A 68 -2.81 -1.51 -3.78
N LEU A 69 -1.69 -1.06 -4.35
CA LEU A 69 -1.18 0.30 -4.13
C LEU A 69 -2.11 1.38 -4.69
N MET A 70 -2.91 1.05 -5.71
CA MET A 70 -3.93 1.92 -6.28
C MET A 70 -5.26 1.90 -5.49
N GLY A 71 -5.39 1.06 -4.46
CA GLY A 71 -6.61 0.89 -3.67
C GLY A 71 -7.77 0.33 -4.46
N ARG A 72 -7.48 -0.50 -5.48
CA ARG A 72 -8.49 -1.14 -6.32
C ARG A 72 -8.76 -2.59 -5.95
N ASP A 73 -7.83 -3.21 -5.24
CA ASP A 73 -7.82 -4.62 -4.92
C ASP A 73 -7.05 -4.80 -3.60
N ASP A 74 -7.45 -5.73 -2.75
CA ASP A 74 -6.64 -6.11 -1.58
C ASP A 74 -6.85 -7.60 -1.32
N PHE A 75 -5.81 -8.25 -0.83
CA PHE A 75 -5.85 -9.67 -0.53
C PHE A 75 -5.34 -9.93 0.88
N GLU A 76 -6.00 -10.86 1.55
CA GLU A 76 -5.59 -11.31 2.87
C GLU A 76 -4.63 -12.49 2.73
N VAL A 77 -3.44 -12.34 3.33
CA VAL A 77 -2.39 -13.37 3.31
C VAL A 77 -2.90 -14.70 3.87
N PRO A 78 -3.61 -14.75 5.02
CA PRO A 78 -4.09 -16.03 5.57
C PRO A 78 -5.01 -16.78 4.60
N VAL A 79 -5.87 -16.07 3.87
CA VAL A 79 -6.81 -16.66 2.91
C VAL A 79 -6.06 -17.30 1.75
N LEU A 80 -5.11 -16.59 1.15
CA LEU A 80 -4.31 -17.14 0.04
C LEU A 80 -3.41 -18.29 0.49
N GLU A 81 -2.87 -18.19 1.72
CA GLU A 81 -2.06 -19.25 2.30
C GLU A 81 -2.88 -20.54 2.48
N GLU A 82 -4.12 -20.43 2.97
CA GLU A 82 -5.05 -21.54 3.14
C GLU A 82 -5.42 -22.19 1.80
N VAL A 83 -5.67 -21.38 0.77
CA VAL A 83 -5.91 -21.90 -0.60
C VAL A 83 -4.72 -22.70 -1.10
N ILE A 84 -3.50 -22.19 -0.96
CA ILE A 84 -2.29 -22.91 -1.39
C ILE A 84 -2.10 -24.18 -0.57
N ARG A 85 -2.32 -24.11 0.74
CA ARG A 85 -2.21 -25.27 1.63
C ARG A 85 -3.22 -26.36 1.26
N GLY A 86 -4.46 -25.98 0.92
CA GLY A 86 -5.52 -26.91 0.49
C GLY A 86 -5.23 -27.58 -0.86
N SER A 87 -4.49 -26.91 -1.75
CA SER A 87 -4.05 -27.49 -3.03
C SER A 87 -2.67 -28.18 -2.97
N SER A 88 -2.09 -28.31 -1.78
CA SER A 88 -0.80 -28.97 -1.56
C SER A 88 -0.99 -30.29 -0.82
N HIS A 89 -0.01 -31.18 -0.91
CA HIS A 89 0.01 -32.37 -0.09
C HIS A 89 0.02 -32.02 1.41
N PRO A 90 -0.89 -32.58 2.25
CA PRO A 90 -1.09 -32.14 3.64
C PRO A 90 0.18 -32.12 4.49
N GLU A 91 1.07 -33.10 4.28
CA GLU A 91 2.33 -33.23 5.02
C GLU A 91 3.54 -32.52 4.38
N ARG A 92 3.36 -31.90 3.19
CA ARG A 92 4.46 -31.33 2.39
C ARG A 92 4.31 -29.84 2.13
N TYR A 93 3.55 -29.16 2.97
CA TYR A 93 3.41 -27.71 2.96
C TYR A 93 4.37 -27.06 3.98
N PHE A 94 5.16 -26.07 3.53
CA PHE A 94 5.99 -25.25 4.41
C PHE A 94 5.89 -23.76 4.04
N GLY A 95 5.19 -22.98 4.86
CA GLY A 95 5.06 -21.54 4.74
C GLY A 95 5.97 -20.79 5.73
N PHE A 96 6.65 -19.75 5.29
CA PHE A 96 7.44 -18.88 6.18
C PHE A 96 7.49 -17.44 5.68
N ASN A 97 7.57 -16.44 6.57
CA ASN A 97 7.75 -15.05 6.16
C ASN A 97 9.22 -14.78 5.78
N VAL A 98 9.62 -15.33 4.63
CA VAL A 98 11.00 -15.29 4.12
C VAL A 98 11.36 -13.87 3.70
N GLY A 99 10.43 -13.14 3.09
CA GLY A 99 10.67 -11.78 2.61
C GLY A 99 11.09 -10.82 3.73
N ASP A 100 10.34 -10.77 4.83
CA ASP A 100 10.65 -9.85 5.93
C ASP A 100 11.88 -10.32 6.74
N LEU A 101 12.08 -11.64 6.89
CA LEU A 101 13.31 -12.18 7.47
C LEU A 101 14.54 -11.81 6.65
N CYS A 102 14.48 -11.96 5.33
CA CYS A 102 15.57 -11.63 4.44
C CYS A 102 15.91 -10.14 4.53
N GLU A 103 14.90 -9.26 4.55
CA GLU A 103 15.13 -7.83 4.76
C GLU A 103 15.80 -7.54 6.12
N ARG A 104 15.38 -8.23 7.18
CA ARG A 104 15.94 -8.02 8.53
C ARG A 104 17.39 -8.51 8.67
N VAL A 105 17.73 -9.65 8.06
CA VAL A 105 19.04 -10.31 8.27
C VAL A 105 20.06 -9.90 7.20
N LEU A 106 19.61 -9.53 6.00
CA LEU A 106 20.47 -9.23 4.86
C LEU A 106 20.26 -7.81 4.30
N ASP A 107 19.47 -6.97 4.97
CA ASP A 107 19.13 -5.58 4.60
C ASP A 107 18.43 -5.42 3.24
N THR A 108 17.92 -6.52 2.68
CA THR A 108 17.21 -6.51 1.39
C THR A 108 16.36 -7.76 1.22
N LYS A 109 15.27 -7.65 0.46
CA LYS A 109 14.42 -8.80 0.07
C LYS A 109 14.96 -9.59 -1.12
N LEU A 110 15.99 -9.08 -1.81
CA LEU A 110 16.48 -9.67 -3.06
C LEU A 110 16.97 -11.12 -2.91
N TYR A 111 17.46 -11.51 -1.75
CA TYR A 111 17.96 -12.87 -1.50
C TYR A 111 16.88 -13.85 -1.01
N ALA A 112 15.62 -13.42 -0.91
CA ALA A 112 14.53 -14.27 -0.45
C ALA A 112 14.38 -15.54 -1.31
N ASN A 113 14.56 -15.41 -2.63
CA ASN A 113 14.46 -16.55 -3.56
C ASN A 113 15.54 -17.62 -3.27
N ILE A 114 16.75 -17.19 -2.94
CA ILE A 114 17.87 -18.10 -2.60
C ILE A 114 17.68 -18.70 -1.21
N MET A 115 17.11 -17.94 -0.27
CA MET A 115 16.72 -18.47 1.02
C MET A 115 15.63 -19.54 0.87
N MET A 116 14.62 -19.31 0.03
CA MET A 116 13.61 -20.31 -0.31
C MET A 116 14.20 -21.54 -1.00
N LEU A 117 15.18 -21.38 -1.88
CA LEU A 117 15.91 -22.50 -2.48
C LEU A 117 16.59 -23.36 -1.41
N GLY A 118 17.18 -22.72 -0.39
CA GLY A 118 17.74 -23.40 0.78
C GLY A 118 16.70 -24.18 1.57
N MET A 119 15.50 -23.62 1.75
CA MET A 119 14.40 -24.32 2.41
C MET A 119 13.96 -25.55 1.61
N ALA A 120 13.73 -25.41 0.30
CA ALA A 120 13.33 -26.51 -0.57
C ALA A 120 14.39 -27.62 -0.62
N TYR A 121 15.68 -27.26 -0.65
CA TYR A 121 16.77 -28.23 -0.54
C TYR A 121 16.71 -29.00 0.79
N GLN A 122 16.57 -28.29 1.91
CA GLN A 122 16.58 -28.92 3.24
C GLN A 122 15.38 -29.84 3.48
N LEU A 123 14.24 -29.57 2.84
CA LEU A 123 13.05 -30.42 2.83
C LEU A 123 13.19 -31.65 1.90
N GLY A 124 14.27 -31.73 1.12
CA GLY A 124 14.53 -32.87 0.21
C GLY A 124 13.78 -32.79 -1.11
N TYR A 125 13.24 -31.64 -1.49
CA TYR A 125 12.42 -31.50 -2.71
C TYR A 125 13.22 -31.19 -3.98
N LEU A 126 14.52 -30.94 -3.87
CA LEU A 126 15.38 -30.63 -5.02
C LEU A 126 16.24 -31.84 -5.41
N PRO A 127 16.21 -32.28 -6.69
CA PRO A 127 16.93 -33.47 -7.15
C PRO A 127 18.39 -33.16 -7.54
N VAL A 128 19.08 -32.34 -6.75
CA VAL A 128 20.49 -31.96 -6.97
C VAL A 128 21.29 -32.00 -5.68
N THR A 129 22.61 -32.13 -5.78
CA THR A 129 23.46 -32.18 -4.58
C THR A 129 23.67 -30.79 -3.99
N LEU A 130 24.02 -30.74 -2.70
CA LEU A 130 24.38 -29.50 -2.01
C LEU A 130 25.53 -28.79 -2.74
N GLU A 131 26.57 -29.55 -3.06
CA GLU A 131 27.77 -29.04 -3.72
C GLU A 131 27.43 -28.40 -5.07
N THR A 132 26.53 -29.02 -5.85
CA THR A 132 26.08 -28.45 -7.13
C THR A 132 25.39 -27.09 -6.95
N ILE A 133 24.52 -26.95 -5.96
CA ILE A 133 23.84 -25.67 -5.67
C ILE A 133 24.86 -24.61 -5.22
N GLU A 134 25.75 -24.98 -4.29
CA GLU A 134 26.75 -24.06 -3.73
C GLU A 134 27.72 -23.56 -4.82
N ASN A 135 28.16 -24.46 -5.71
CA ASN A 135 29.00 -24.10 -6.85
C ASN A 135 28.25 -23.18 -7.83
N ALA A 136 26.99 -23.48 -8.16
CA ALA A 136 26.17 -22.63 -9.03
C ALA A 136 25.99 -21.21 -8.46
N ILE A 137 25.74 -21.08 -7.16
CA ILE A 137 25.64 -19.78 -6.48
C ILE A 137 26.96 -19.00 -6.61
N ARG A 138 28.10 -19.67 -6.44
CA ARG A 138 29.43 -19.05 -6.51
C ARG A 138 29.77 -18.58 -7.93
N ASP A 139 29.45 -19.40 -8.93
CA ASP A 139 29.86 -19.17 -10.31
C ASP A 139 29.01 -18.14 -11.04
N ILE A 140 27.70 -18.13 -10.78
CA ILE A 140 26.72 -17.27 -11.46
C ILE A 140 26.67 -15.88 -10.81
N VAL A 141 26.83 -15.78 -9.48
CA VAL A 141 26.57 -14.54 -8.71
C VAL A 141 27.86 -13.97 -8.12
N ARG A 142 28.93 -13.89 -8.92
CA ARG A 142 30.31 -13.59 -8.46
C ARG A 142 30.45 -12.37 -7.53
N HIS A 143 29.71 -11.29 -7.76
CA HIS A 143 29.80 -10.06 -6.95
C HIS A 143 28.99 -10.09 -5.65
N GLU A 144 28.09 -11.06 -5.47
CA GLU A 144 27.26 -11.20 -4.27
C GLU A 144 27.22 -12.64 -3.73
N ALA A 145 28.17 -13.48 -4.13
CA ALA A 145 28.21 -14.91 -3.84
C ALA A 145 28.10 -15.18 -2.34
N ASP A 146 28.84 -14.44 -1.50
CA ASP A 146 28.82 -14.60 -0.04
C ASP A 146 27.44 -14.34 0.57
N ARG A 147 26.71 -13.33 0.06
CA ARG A 147 25.37 -12.98 0.57
C ARG A 147 24.34 -14.02 0.13
N ASN A 148 24.41 -14.47 -1.12
CA ASN A 148 23.55 -15.54 -1.62
C ASN A 148 23.83 -16.87 -0.89
N MET A 149 25.10 -17.18 -0.62
CA MET A 149 25.50 -18.36 0.14
C MET A 149 24.94 -18.30 1.57
N ARG A 150 25.08 -17.16 2.25
CA ARG A 150 24.47 -16.95 3.57
C ARG A 150 22.95 -17.10 3.51
N ALA A 151 22.27 -16.52 2.52
CA ALA A 151 20.83 -16.64 2.35
C ALA A 151 20.40 -18.10 2.18
N PHE A 152 21.09 -18.87 1.34
CA PHE A 152 20.84 -20.29 1.12
C PHE A 152 21.00 -21.10 2.42
N HIS A 153 22.08 -20.89 3.16
CA HIS A 153 22.28 -21.58 4.45
C HIS A 153 21.28 -21.16 5.53
N ILE A 154 20.87 -19.88 5.58
CA ILE A 154 19.79 -19.43 6.47
C ILE A 154 18.51 -20.18 6.10
N GLY A 155 18.17 -20.26 4.82
CA GLY A 155 17.04 -21.02 4.30
C GLY A 155 16.99 -22.46 4.81
N ARG A 156 18.12 -23.15 4.74
CA ARG A 156 18.26 -24.51 5.29
C ARG A 156 18.02 -24.53 6.81
N LYS A 157 18.57 -23.58 7.56
CA LYS A 157 18.41 -23.50 9.02
C LYS A 157 16.97 -23.19 9.44
N ILE A 158 16.20 -22.44 8.65
CA ILE A 158 14.78 -22.16 8.92
C ILE A 158 13.97 -23.45 9.02
N VAL A 159 14.23 -24.43 8.14
CA VAL A 159 13.49 -25.70 8.13
C VAL A 159 13.79 -26.53 9.39
N VAL A 160 15.03 -26.49 9.88
CA VAL A 160 15.44 -27.28 11.05
C VAL A 160 15.04 -26.59 12.36
N ARG A 161 15.11 -25.26 12.42
CA ARG A 161 14.90 -24.46 13.64
C ARG A 161 14.11 -23.18 13.35
N PRO A 162 12.84 -23.28 12.92
CA PRO A 162 12.04 -22.12 12.53
C PRO A 162 11.86 -21.12 13.67
N GLU A 163 11.86 -21.58 14.92
CA GLU A 163 11.70 -20.77 16.13
C GLU A 163 12.78 -19.69 16.31
N LEU A 164 13.99 -19.92 15.77
CA LEU A 164 15.08 -18.95 15.83
C LEU A 164 14.92 -17.78 14.85
N PHE A 165 14.06 -17.94 13.84
CA PHE A 165 13.93 -17.02 12.72
C PHE A 165 12.56 -16.35 12.66
N VAL A 166 11.70 -16.58 13.65
CA VAL A 166 10.40 -15.95 13.74
C VAL A 166 10.61 -14.43 13.80
N VAL A 167 10.37 -13.78 12.66
CA VAL A 167 10.22 -12.34 12.61
C VAL A 167 8.77 -12.09 12.93
N GLU A 168 8.50 -11.75 14.19
CA GLU A 168 7.24 -11.07 14.48
C GLU A 168 7.15 -9.89 13.50
N PRO A 169 6.05 -9.78 12.73
CA PRO A 169 5.86 -8.65 11.85
C PRO A 169 5.81 -7.42 12.74
N THR A 170 6.96 -6.77 12.93
CA THR A 170 7.05 -5.44 13.51
C THR A 170 6.54 -4.48 12.45
N ARG A 171 5.22 -4.52 12.22
CA ARG A 171 4.48 -3.28 12.04
C ARG A 171 4.59 -2.53 13.37
N GLU A 172 5.79 -2.06 13.72
CA GLU A 172 5.92 -0.97 14.68
C GLU A 172 5.19 0.20 14.01
N VAL A 173 3.90 0.32 14.31
CA VAL A 173 3.12 1.49 13.95
C VAL A 173 3.85 2.64 14.62
N GLU A 174 4.48 3.48 13.79
CA GLU A 174 5.28 4.60 14.27
C GLU A 174 4.44 5.41 15.25
N SER A 175 4.86 5.49 16.52
CA SER A 175 4.08 6.21 17.52
C SER A 175 3.88 7.69 17.16
N ALA A 176 2.83 8.32 17.68
CA ALA A 176 2.55 9.73 17.44
C ALA A 176 3.75 10.62 17.79
N ARG A 177 4.46 10.30 18.88
CA ARG A 177 5.69 11.03 19.28
C ARG A 177 6.81 10.90 18.24
N LYS A 178 7.02 9.71 17.68
CA LYS A 178 8.05 9.44 16.65
C LYS A 178 7.67 10.15 15.34
N ALA A 179 6.39 10.06 14.94
CA ALA A 179 5.85 10.76 13.77
C ALA A 179 5.98 12.29 13.89
N PHE A 180 5.62 12.86 15.05
CA PHE A 180 5.72 14.30 15.31
C PHE A 180 7.16 14.80 15.20
N ARG A 181 8.11 14.10 15.84
CA ARG A 181 9.54 14.43 15.75
C ARG A 181 10.03 14.37 14.32
N ARG A 182 9.70 13.30 13.59
CA ARG A 182 10.10 13.09 12.20
C ARG A 182 9.56 14.19 11.29
N LYS A 183 8.25 14.48 11.34
CA LYS A 183 7.62 15.51 10.50
C LYS A 183 8.10 16.92 10.85
N THR A 184 8.31 17.21 12.12
CA THR A 184 8.91 18.50 12.54
C THR A 184 10.33 18.68 12.01
N ASN A 185 11.16 17.63 12.07
CA ASN A 185 12.51 17.68 11.50
C ASN A 185 12.50 17.84 9.97
N GLU A 186 11.52 17.22 9.30
CA GLU A 186 11.33 17.39 7.87
C GLU A 186 10.93 18.82 7.51
N VAL A 187 9.99 19.42 8.25
CA VAL A 187 9.63 20.84 8.08
C VAL A 187 10.85 21.73 8.27
N ARG A 188 11.64 21.49 9.33
CA ARG A 188 12.87 22.25 9.58
C ARG A 188 13.87 22.14 8.43
N ALA A 189 14.13 20.92 7.96
CA ALA A 189 15.08 20.68 6.87
C ALA A 189 14.63 21.32 5.54
N ARG A 190 13.32 21.40 5.30
CA ARG A 190 12.76 21.87 4.03
C ARG A 190 12.45 23.36 3.99
N PHE A 191 11.98 23.92 5.11
CA PHE A 191 11.44 25.29 5.19
C PHE A 191 12.06 26.14 6.30
N GLY A 192 13.01 25.60 7.07
CA GLY A 192 13.72 26.32 8.13
C GLY A 192 13.01 26.32 9.49
N GLU A 193 13.70 26.86 10.50
CA GLU A 193 13.29 26.78 11.91
C GLU A 193 11.99 27.55 12.19
N ARG A 194 11.75 28.70 11.55
CA ARG A 194 10.51 29.48 11.75
C ARG A 194 9.26 28.68 11.41
N GLN A 195 9.29 27.96 10.29
CA GLN A 195 8.17 27.14 9.83
C GLN A 195 8.01 25.90 10.73
N ALA A 196 9.11 25.31 11.20
CA ALA A 196 9.08 24.20 12.15
C ALA A 196 8.46 24.61 13.50
N ARG A 197 8.80 25.79 14.02
CA ARG A 197 8.17 26.35 15.23
C ARG A 197 6.68 26.59 15.03
N GLY A 198 6.29 27.13 13.87
CA GLY A 198 4.89 27.27 13.50
C GLY A 198 4.14 25.94 13.51
N PHE A 199 4.69 24.91 12.86
CA PHE A 199 4.08 23.57 12.83
C PHE A 199 3.96 22.96 14.24
N LYS A 200 5.00 23.08 15.07
CA LYS A 200 4.96 22.67 16.49
C LYS A 200 3.83 23.37 17.25
N LEU A 201 3.61 24.67 17.00
CA LEU A 201 2.56 25.44 17.65
C LEU A 201 1.17 24.93 17.25
N VAL A 202 0.94 24.66 15.96
CA VAL A 202 -0.31 24.05 15.47
C VAL A 202 -0.57 22.74 16.20
N MET A 203 0.40 21.82 16.21
CA MET A 203 0.25 20.53 16.88
C MET A 203 0.03 20.68 18.39
N LYS A 204 0.75 21.59 19.06
CA LYS A 204 0.56 21.87 20.48
C LYS A 204 -0.86 22.38 20.77
N GLN A 205 -1.41 23.25 19.92
CA GLN A 205 -2.78 23.75 20.05
C GLN A 205 -3.80 22.63 19.85
N THR A 206 -3.64 21.81 18.81
CA THR A 206 -4.49 20.64 18.55
C THR A 206 -4.50 19.69 19.74
N PHE A 207 -3.32 19.31 20.24
CA PHE A 207 -3.20 18.34 21.34
C PHE A 207 -3.70 18.91 22.67
N ARG A 208 -3.57 20.22 22.88
CA ARG A 208 -4.16 20.88 24.05
C ARG A 208 -5.67 20.83 23.98
N ALA A 209 -6.26 20.99 22.79
CA ALA A 209 -7.70 20.96 22.60
C ALA A 209 -8.29 19.55 22.72
N THR A 210 -7.48 18.50 22.55
CA THR A 210 -7.87 17.09 22.80
C THR A 210 -7.48 16.59 24.19
N ARG A 211 -6.93 17.45 25.07
CA ARG A 211 -6.53 17.04 26.41
C ARG A 211 -7.76 16.67 27.25
N GLY A 212 -7.71 15.51 27.89
CA GLY A 212 -8.84 14.96 28.64
C GLY A 212 -9.75 14.04 27.81
N LEU A 213 -9.60 14.06 26.48
CA LEU A 213 -10.23 13.08 25.60
C LEU A 213 -9.37 11.80 25.56
N ARG A 214 -10.01 10.63 25.61
CA ARG A 214 -9.34 9.31 25.55
C ARG A 214 -8.92 8.95 24.11
N VAL A 215 -8.20 9.84 23.44
CA VAL A 215 -7.74 9.64 22.05
C VAL A 215 -6.48 8.76 22.05
N ASP A 216 -6.48 7.72 21.21
CA ASP A 216 -5.35 6.79 21.12
C ASP A 216 -4.15 7.35 20.32
N ASP A 217 -3.01 6.67 20.43
CA ASP A 217 -1.76 7.09 19.78
C ASP A 217 -1.87 7.02 18.25
N GLN A 218 -2.63 6.07 17.70
CA GLN A 218 -2.81 5.92 16.26
C GLN A 218 -3.55 7.10 15.64
N LEU A 219 -4.67 7.53 16.23
CA LEU A 219 -5.42 8.68 15.77
C LEU A 219 -4.57 9.95 15.84
N MET A 220 -3.83 10.15 16.94
CA MET A 220 -2.91 11.28 17.08
C MET A 220 -1.82 11.30 16.01
N ARG A 221 -1.24 10.13 15.71
CA ARG A 221 -0.26 9.95 14.66
C ARG A 221 -0.84 10.31 13.29
N ASP A 222 -2.04 9.86 12.97
CA ASP A 222 -2.68 10.13 11.68
C ASP A 222 -2.98 11.63 11.53
N VAL A 223 -3.42 12.30 12.59
CA VAL A 223 -3.58 13.76 12.63
C VAL A 223 -2.26 14.48 12.31
N ILE A 224 -1.15 14.07 12.92
CA ILE A 224 0.18 14.66 12.66
C ILE A 224 0.57 14.53 11.19
N ILE A 225 0.40 13.32 10.62
CA ILE A 225 0.78 13.03 9.24
C ILE A 225 -0.04 13.92 8.29
N ARG A 226 -1.37 13.96 8.46
CA ARG A 226 -2.24 14.75 7.59
C ARG A 226 -2.07 16.25 7.78
N ALA A 227 -1.86 16.73 9.00
CA ALA A 227 -1.56 18.13 9.24
C ALA A 227 -0.25 18.56 8.56
N PHE A 228 0.77 17.70 8.56
CA PHE A 228 2.00 17.92 7.79
C PHE A 228 1.70 17.97 6.29
N ASP A 229 0.91 17.04 5.76
CA ASP A 229 0.53 17.03 4.33
C ASP A 229 -0.19 18.33 3.94
N CYS A 230 -1.12 18.81 4.78
CA CYS A 230 -1.80 20.10 4.60
C CYS A 230 -0.83 21.28 4.66
N MET A 231 0.23 21.20 5.46
CA MET A 231 1.30 22.20 5.47
C MET A 231 2.09 22.20 4.15
N ILE A 232 2.44 21.02 3.63
CA ILE A 232 3.13 20.90 2.33
C ILE A 232 2.25 21.47 1.22
N TRP A 233 0.95 21.17 1.24
CA TRP A 233 0.00 21.66 0.25
C TRP A 233 -0.21 23.17 0.37
N GLY A 234 -0.82 23.64 1.46
CA GLY A 234 -1.32 25.02 1.61
C GLY A 234 -0.60 25.86 2.67
N GLY A 235 0.40 25.30 3.35
CA GLY A 235 1.22 26.01 4.34
C GLY A 235 0.62 25.96 5.73
N LEU A 236 1.20 26.69 6.67
CA LEU A 236 0.77 26.64 8.07
C LEU A 236 -0.70 27.00 8.26
N LYS A 237 -1.22 28.01 7.55
CA LYS A 237 -2.65 28.38 7.63
C LYS A 237 -3.58 27.23 7.21
N TYR A 238 -3.20 26.48 6.19
CA TYR A 238 -3.99 25.35 5.70
C TYR A 238 -3.93 24.14 6.65
N SER A 239 -2.76 23.90 7.24
CA SER A 239 -2.58 22.93 8.32
C SER A 239 -3.41 23.28 9.57
N GLN A 240 -3.49 24.58 9.91
CA GLN A 240 -4.33 25.09 11.00
C GLN A 240 -5.82 24.90 10.71
N GLN A 241 -6.28 25.19 9.49
CA GLN A 241 -7.67 24.96 9.09
C GLN A 241 -8.03 23.48 9.26
N TYR A 242 -7.21 22.57 8.74
CA TYR A 242 -7.40 21.13 8.91
C TYR A 242 -7.52 20.75 10.39
N CYS A 243 -6.55 21.16 11.22
CA CYS A 243 -6.57 20.84 12.65
C CYS A 243 -7.77 21.41 13.40
N ARG A 244 -8.25 22.59 13.00
CA ARG A 244 -9.43 23.22 13.62
C ARG A 244 -10.68 22.36 13.42
N ARG A 245 -10.93 21.92 12.19
CA ARG A 245 -12.06 21.03 11.86
C ARG A 245 -12.00 19.71 12.65
N LEU A 246 -10.80 19.17 12.84
CA LEU A 246 -10.61 17.97 13.66
C LEU A 246 -10.94 18.19 15.14
N VAL A 247 -10.58 19.36 15.68
CA VAL A 247 -10.92 19.72 17.06
C VAL A 247 -12.42 19.92 17.23
N GLU A 248 -13.12 20.42 16.21
CA GLU A 248 -14.57 20.57 16.22
C GLU A 248 -15.27 19.20 16.26
N ILE A 249 -14.92 18.29 15.34
CA ILE A 249 -15.57 16.97 15.28
C ILE A 249 -15.23 16.08 16.47
N VAL A 250 -13.99 16.08 16.97
CA VAL A 250 -13.59 15.21 18.08
C VAL A 250 -14.30 15.56 19.40
N ARG A 251 -14.81 16.80 19.51
CA ARG A 251 -15.63 17.24 20.65
C ARG A 251 -17.09 16.81 20.55
N GLN A 252 -17.55 16.52 19.34
CA GLN A 252 -18.90 16.00 19.06
C GLN A 252 -18.91 14.46 19.01
N ASP A 253 -17.75 13.83 19.03
CA ASP A 253 -17.57 12.38 18.95
C ASP A 253 -17.38 11.77 20.37
N SER A 254 -17.43 10.45 20.46
CA SER A 254 -17.36 9.73 21.74
C SER A 254 -16.23 8.68 21.76
N ALA A 255 -15.59 8.58 22.93
CA ALA A 255 -14.62 7.52 23.22
C ALA A 255 -15.27 6.14 23.23
N ASP A 256 -16.54 6.03 23.63
CA ASP A 256 -17.27 4.77 23.70
C ASP A 256 -17.50 4.17 22.31
N HIS A 257 -17.58 5.04 21.29
CA HIS A 257 -17.65 4.66 19.89
C HIS A 257 -16.28 4.64 19.21
N ASN A 258 -15.19 4.66 19.99
CA ASN A 258 -13.81 4.66 19.52
C ASN A 258 -13.48 5.78 18.51
N TYR A 259 -14.13 6.93 18.64
CA TYR A 259 -13.96 8.09 17.78
C TYR A 259 -14.09 7.79 16.27
N ARG A 260 -15.01 6.91 15.86
CA ARG A 260 -15.17 6.51 14.44
C ARG A 260 -15.45 7.69 13.51
N MET A 261 -16.28 8.66 13.93
CA MET A 261 -16.53 9.87 13.14
C MET A 261 -15.25 10.69 12.94
N THR A 262 -14.48 10.90 14.02
CA THR A 262 -13.20 11.62 13.96
C THR A 262 -12.20 10.90 13.06
N ARG A 263 -12.12 9.57 13.14
CA ARG A 263 -11.24 8.76 12.28
C ARG A 263 -11.61 8.91 10.81
N ALA A 264 -12.90 8.86 10.48
CA ALA A 264 -13.37 9.11 9.12
C ALA A 264 -12.97 10.52 8.65
N VAL A 265 -13.20 11.55 9.47
CA VAL A 265 -12.86 12.94 9.13
C VAL A 265 -11.36 13.15 8.97
N VAL A 266 -10.51 12.56 9.82
CA VAL A 266 -9.04 12.65 9.68
C VAL A 266 -8.58 12.21 8.29
N GLN A 267 -9.15 11.12 7.77
CA GLN A 267 -8.77 10.63 6.45
C GLN A 267 -9.42 11.43 5.33
N ASN A 268 -10.74 11.63 5.40
CA ASN A 268 -11.53 12.16 4.30
C ASN A 268 -11.43 13.67 4.17
N LEU A 269 -11.30 14.42 5.27
CA LEU A 269 -11.02 15.85 5.20
C LEU A 269 -9.67 16.10 4.52
N ALA A 270 -8.63 15.36 4.92
CA ALA A 270 -7.32 15.48 4.29
C ALA A 270 -7.41 15.13 2.80
N LYS A 271 -8.16 14.09 2.43
CA LYS A 271 -8.36 13.68 1.04
C LYS A 271 -8.99 14.77 0.18
N VAL A 272 -10.02 15.46 0.67
CA VAL A 272 -10.68 16.54 -0.09
C VAL A 272 -9.88 17.84 -0.07
N MET A 273 -9.14 18.12 1.01
CA MET A 273 -8.27 19.29 1.11
C MET A 273 -6.99 19.17 0.27
N LEU A 274 -6.44 17.96 0.13
CA LEU A 274 -5.17 17.68 -0.54
C LEU A 274 -5.39 17.32 -2.00
N ILE A 275 -5.70 18.33 -2.81
CA ILE A 275 -5.82 18.17 -4.25
C ILE A 275 -4.46 17.75 -4.80
N LYS A 276 -4.39 16.54 -5.38
CA LYS A 276 -3.19 15.95 -5.99
C LYS A 276 -2.86 16.62 -7.32
N ASP A 277 -2.51 17.88 -7.25
CA ASP A 277 -2.09 18.70 -8.38
C ASP A 277 -0.59 18.59 -8.64
N GLU A 278 -0.15 19.18 -9.75
CA GLU A 278 1.22 19.12 -10.22
C GLU A 278 2.19 19.73 -9.19
N VAL A 279 1.78 20.77 -8.46
CA VAL A 279 2.59 21.42 -7.42
C VAL A 279 2.79 20.48 -6.22
N TYR A 280 1.72 19.87 -5.71
CA TYR A 280 1.77 18.98 -4.55
C TYR A 280 2.46 17.67 -4.87
N VAL A 281 2.17 17.06 -6.03
CA VAL A 281 2.85 15.86 -6.49
C VAL A 281 4.35 16.12 -6.65
N SER A 282 4.74 17.24 -7.26
CA SER A 282 6.14 17.64 -7.35
C SER A 282 6.77 17.81 -5.96
N ALA A 283 6.05 18.41 -5.02
CA ALA A 283 6.50 18.60 -3.65
C ALA A 283 6.70 17.28 -2.89
N MET A 284 5.91 16.24 -3.20
CA MET A 284 6.06 14.89 -2.63
C MET A 284 7.23 14.13 -3.27
N LEU A 285 7.31 14.14 -4.61
CA LEU A 285 8.35 13.45 -5.38
C LEU A 285 9.76 14.01 -5.11
N THR A 286 9.84 15.27 -4.68
CA THR A 286 11.10 15.94 -4.33
C THR A 286 11.36 16.04 -2.83
N SER A 287 10.63 15.28 -2.01
CA SER A 287 10.80 15.31 -0.56
C SER A 287 12.10 14.63 -0.12
N PRO A 288 12.82 15.20 0.87
CA PRO A 288 13.99 14.55 1.46
C PRO A 288 13.67 13.18 2.06
N GLU A 289 12.46 12.99 2.61
CA GLU A 289 12.02 11.69 3.13
C GLU A 289 11.97 10.63 2.02
N LYS A 290 11.40 10.96 0.86
CA LYS A 290 11.32 10.06 -0.30
C LYS A 290 12.71 9.61 -0.74
N TYR A 291 13.66 10.53 -0.92
CA TYR A 291 15.02 10.15 -1.32
C TYR A 291 15.74 9.27 -0.28
N ARG A 292 15.52 9.48 1.02
CA ARG A 292 16.08 8.60 2.06
C ARG A 292 15.44 7.21 2.03
N LYS A 293 14.13 7.13 1.76
CA LYS A 293 13.43 5.85 1.57
C LYS A 293 13.95 5.12 0.35
N ASP A 294 14.12 5.81 -0.78
CA ASP A 294 14.67 5.21 -2.01
C ASP A 294 16.10 4.70 -1.79
N GLN A 295 16.97 5.50 -1.15
CA GLN A 295 18.34 5.07 -0.83
C GLN A 295 18.36 3.81 0.03
N ARG A 296 17.48 3.70 1.03
CA ARG A 296 17.34 2.48 1.84
C ARG A 296 16.78 1.32 1.04
N ARG A 297 15.68 1.54 0.31
CA ARG A 297 14.99 0.52 -0.49
C ARG A 297 15.91 -0.13 -1.52
N PHE A 298 16.77 0.67 -2.16
CA PHE A 298 17.72 0.20 -3.16
C PHE A 298 19.11 -0.07 -2.58
N ASN A 299 19.25 -0.07 -1.24
CA ASN A 299 20.51 -0.31 -0.51
C ASN A 299 21.71 0.45 -1.09
N VAL A 300 21.51 1.73 -1.40
CA VAL A 300 22.49 2.55 -2.14
C VAL A 300 23.63 2.96 -1.22
N ASN A 301 24.81 2.42 -1.52
CA ASN A 301 26.03 2.74 -0.81
C ASN A 301 26.91 3.65 -1.67
N ARG A 302 26.87 4.95 -1.38
CA ARG A 302 27.69 5.95 -2.09
C ARG A 302 29.20 5.69 -1.97
N ALA A 303 29.66 5.05 -0.90
CA ALA A 303 31.08 4.71 -0.73
C ALA A 303 31.54 3.62 -1.72
N ARG A 304 30.60 2.82 -2.26
CA ARG A 304 30.85 1.84 -3.33
C ARG A 304 30.71 2.41 -4.74
N GLY A 305 30.35 3.69 -4.85
CA GLY A 305 30.11 4.36 -6.14
C GLY A 305 28.66 4.30 -6.63
N ASP A 306 27.72 3.75 -5.84
CA ASP A 306 26.32 3.63 -6.23
C ASP A 306 25.66 4.99 -6.48
N ARG A 307 24.87 5.08 -7.56
CA ARG A 307 24.15 6.30 -7.95
C ARG A 307 22.69 6.00 -8.23
N ILE A 308 21.80 6.91 -7.81
CA ILE A 308 20.40 6.92 -8.25
C ILE A 308 20.19 8.15 -9.13
N THR A 309 19.64 7.92 -10.32
CA THR A 309 19.19 8.97 -11.24
C THR A 309 17.66 8.97 -11.29
N TYR A 310 17.05 10.14 -11.21
CA TYR A 310 15.59 10.29 -11.28
C TYR A 310 15.19 10.94 -12.60
N SER A 311 14.37 10.22 -13.37
CA SER A 311 13.70 10.72 -14.58
C SER A 311 12.19 10.74 -14.32
N HIS A 312 11.53 11.86 -14.65
CA HIS A 312 10.12 12.07 -14.34
C HIS A 312 9.30 12.18 -15.61
N HIS A 313 8.54 11.14 -15.93
CA HIS A 313 7.66 11.13 -17.10
C HIS A 313 6.28 11.70 -16.72
N ASN A 314 6.01 12.91 -17.18
CA ASN A 314 4.79 13.64 -16.85
C ASN A 314 3.98 13.94 -18.11
N ARG A 315 2.66 14.10 -17.92
CA ARG A 315 1.75 14.65 -18.92
C ARG A 315 0.97 15.80 -18.29
N PRO A 316 1.59 16.99 -18.11
CA PRO A 316 0.91 18.12 -17.52
C PRO A 316 -0.29 18.53 -18.35
N GLU A 317 -1.34 18.98 -17.67
CA GLU A 317 -2.57 19.43 -18.31
C GLU A 317 -3.04 20.74 -17.69
N PHE A 318 -3.10 21.78 -18.50
CA PHE A 318 -3.52 23.10 -18.07
C PHE A 318 -4.69 23.61 -18.92
N ASN A 319 -5.64 24.26 -18.25
CA ASN A 319 -6.69 25.00 -18.92
C ASN A 319 -6.34 26.49 -18.83
N LEU A 320 -5.72 27.03 -19.88
CA LEU A 320 -5.41 28.46 -19.99
C LEU A 320 -6.29 29.09 -21.05
N PHE A 321 -6.95 30.20 -20.71
CA PHE A 321 -7.77 30.98 -21.63
C PHE A 321 -8.83 30.18 -22.41
N GLY A 322 -9.40 29.13 -21.81
CA GLY A 322 -10.37 28.25 -22.46
C GLY A 322 -9.77 27.15 -23.33
N HIS A 323 -8.46 27.14 -23.55
CA HIS A 323 -7.74 26.09 -24.27
C HIS A 323 -7.13 25.06 -23.32
N ARG A 324 -7.32 23.79 -23.64
CA ARG A 324 -6.75 22.65 -22.91
C ARG A 324 -5.39 22.28 -23.51
N ILE A 325 -4.32 22.65 -22.83
CA ILE A 325 -2.95 22.33 -23.23
C ILE A 325 -2.52 21.04 -22.52
N ARG A 326 -2.20 20.00 -23.31
CA ARG A 326 -1.63 18.72 -22.84
C ARG A 326 -0.37 18.43 -23.63
N PHE A 327 0.71 18.11 -22.94
CA PHE A 327 1.95 17.70 -23.59
C PHE A 327 2.69 16.65 -22.76
N HIS A 328 3.48 15.82 -23.44
CA HIS A 328 4.33 14.82 -22.80
C HIS A 328 5.68 15.45 -22.49
N TRP A 329 6.19 15.18 -21.30
CA TRP A 329 7.44 15.77 -20.86
C TRP A 329 8.20 14.84 -19.93
N THR A 330 9.44 14.54 -20.30
CA THR A 330 10.38 13.83 -19.43
C THR A 330 11.25 14.88 -18.75
N GLY A 331 10.94 15.16 -17.49
CA GLY A 331 11.62 16.16 -16.70
C GLY A 331 12.74 15.60 -15.81
N ARG A 332 13.60 16.50 -15.35
CA ARG A 332 14.63 16.26 -14.32
C ARG A 332 14.15 16.75 -12.96
N ASP A 333 14.80 16.25 -11.92
CA ASP A 333 14.45 16.52 -10.53
C ASP A 333 14.42 18.00 -10.14
N TRP A 334 15.32 18.82 -10.70
CA TRP A 334 15.34 20.27 -10.45
C TRP A 334 14.07 20.99 -10.90
N GLN A 335 13.41 20.48 -11.95
CA GLN A 335 12.19 21.07 -12.50
C GLN A 335 10.99 20.81 -11.59
N LEU A 336 10.89 19.60 -11.03
CA LEU A 336 9.89 19.31 -10.00
C LEU A 336 10.15 20.15 -8.74
N ARG A 337 11.42 20.39 -8.35
CA ARG A 337 11.73 21.28 -7.22
C ARG A 337 11.27 22.71 -7.47
N LEU A 338 11.39 23.19 -8.72
CA LEU A 338 10.85 24.48 -9.13
C LEU A 338 9.31 24.48 -9.05
N MET A 339 8.65 23.48 -9.63
CA MET A 339 7.20 23.34 -9.61
C MET A 339 6.64 23.24 -8.18
N ALA A 340 7.32 22.54 -7.28
CA ALA A 340 6.97 22.44 -5.87
C ALA A 340 6.95 23.79 -5.12
N ARG A 341 7.63 24.81 -5.65
CA ARG A 341 7.66 26.17 -5.09
C ARG A 341 6.57 27.07 -5.66
N MET A 342 5.93 26.67 -6.76
CA MET A 342 4.92 27.46 -7.48
C MET A 342 3.51 27.34 -6.88
N ARG A 343 3.41 27.24 -5.55
CA ARG A 343 2.13 27.15 -4.83
C ARG A 343 1.22 28.36 -5.05
N PHE A 344 1.80 29.52 -5.37
CA PHE A 344 1.06 30.75 -5.67
C PHE A 344 0.16 30.61 -6.91
N LEU A 345 0.46 29.68 -7.82
CA LEU A 345 -0.37 29.41 -9.01
C LEU A 345 -1.82 29.06 -8.65
N ARG A 346 -2.06 28.44 -7.49
CA ARG A 346 -3.41 28.12 -7.01
C ARG A 346 -4.24 29.37 -6.69
N GLY A 347 -3.59 30.46 -6.32
CA GLY A 347 -4.24 31.75 -6.11
C GLY A 347 -4.39 32.56 -7.40
N VAL A 348 -3.38 32.51 -8.28
CA VAL A 348 -3.39 33.22 -9.57
C VAL A 348 -4.38 32.62 -10.56
N LEU A 349 -4.65 31.31 -10.48
CA LEU A 349 -5.58 30.60 -11.37
C LEU A 349 -6.84 30.17 -10.59
N PRO A 350 -7.79 31.07 -10.30
CA PRO A 350 -8.96 30.74 -9.45
C PRO A 350 -9.94 29.74 -10.09
N LYS A 351 -9.89 29.53 -11.41
CA LYS A 351 -10.63 28.44 -12.08
C LYS A 351 -9.92 27.08 -11.92
N TRP A 352 -8.63 27.08 -11.61
CA TRP A 352 -7.85 25.86 -11.42
C TRP A 352 -8.28 25.17 -10.13
N HIS A 353 -8.77 23.93 -10.25
CA HIS A 353 -9.37 23.14 -9.17
C HIS A 353 -10.64 23.71 -8.50
N GLN A 354 -11.42 24.50 -9.24
CA GLN A 354 -12.68 25.05 -8.72
C GLN A 354 -13.66 23.94 -8.29
N ARG A 355 -13.79 22.87 -9.09
CA ARG A 355 -14.68 21.73 -8.78
C ARG A 355 -14.24 21.00 -7.53
N GLU A 356 -12.95 20.75 -7.38
CA GLU A 356 -12.40 20.08 -6.20
C GLU A 356 -12.51 20.94 -4.94
N ARG A 357 -12.33 22.26 -5.04
CA ARG A 357 -12.60 23.18 -3.92
C ARG A 357 -14.07 23.16 -3.53
N ALA A 358 -14.99 23.21 -4.48
CA ALA A 358 -16.42 23.13 -4.20
C ALA A 358 -16.82 21.80 -3.53
N PHE A 359 -16.13 20.71 -3.83
CA PHE A 359 -16.34 19.43 -3.15
C PHE A 359 -15.74 19.39 -1.74
N ARG A 360 -14.57 20.00 -1.53
CA ARG A 360 -14.04 20.23 -0.19
C ARG A 360 -15.01 21.05 0.66
N ASP A 361 -15.50 22.17 0.13
CA ASP A 361 -16.40 23.07 0.86
C ASP A 361 -17.73 22.38 1.21
N TRP A 362 -18.26 21.59 0.27
CA TRP A 362 -19.41 20.71 0.54
C TRP A 362 -19.15 19.72 1.67
N TYR A 363 -17.98 19.07 1.68
CA TYR A 363 -17.62 18.11 2.74
C TYR A 363 -17.37 18.80 4.08
N GLU A 364 -16.76 19.99 4.09
CA GLU A 364 -16.65 20.80 5.31
C GLU A 364 -18.04 21.12 5.88
N GLY A 365 -19.02 21.43 5.03
CA GLY A 365 -20.41 21.61 5.44
C GLY A 365 -21.14 20.33 5.91
N LEU A 366 -20.63 19.13 5.62
CA LEU A 366 -21.10 17.91 6.29
C LEU A 366 -20.61 17.83 7.72
N ILE A 367 -19.34 18.18 7.96
CA ILE A 367 -18.76 18.22 9.30
C ILE A 367 -19.51 19.25 10.17
N ASP A 368 -19.92 20.40 9.61
CA ASP A 368 -20.68 21.42 10.36
C ASP A 368 -22.05 20.92 10.84
N ARG A 369 -22.67 20.03 10.06
CA ARG A 369 -24.01 19.49 10.35
C ARG A 369 -23.98 18.19 11.16
N ALA A 370 -22.80 17.59 11.34
CA ALA A 370 -22.65 16.33 12.02
C ALA A 370 -23.13 16.47 13.47
N GLY A 371 -24.11 15.64 13.85
CA GLY A 371 -24.73 15.67 15.15
C GLY A 371 -25.62 14.45 15.32
N TRP A 372 -25.54 13.79 16.48
CA TRP A 372 -26.21 12.53 16.75
C TRP A 372 -26.80 12.56 18.16
N ALA A 373 -27.99 11.98 18.33
CA ALA A 373 -28.66 11.80 19.62
C ALA A 373 -28.66 10.33 20.08
N ASN A 374 -28.48 9.39 19.15
CA ASN A 374 -28.48 7.95 19.41
C ASN A 374 -27.45 7.21 18.54
N GLY A 375 -27.27 5.90 18.79
CA GLY A 375 -26.27 5.08 18.08
C GLY A 375 -26.55 4.91 16.58
N ALA A 376 -27.82 4.85 16.16
CA ALA A 376 -28.16 4.70 14.75
C ALA A 376 -27.81 5.97 13.94
N GLU A 377 -28.08 7.15 14.51
CA GLU A 377 -27.64 8.42 13.94
C GLU A 377 -26.12 8.54 13.91
N TYR A 378 -25.43 8.03 14.93
CA TYR A 378 -23.97 7.99 14.95
C TYR A 378 -23.42 7.17 13.78
N ASP A 379 -23.89 5.94 13.61
CA ASP A 379 -23.46 5.04 12.52
C ASP A 379 -23.73 5.66 11.15
N LYS A 380 -24.91 6.26 10.98
CA LYS A 380 -25.28 7.01 9.78
C LYS A 380 -24.30 8.16 9.49
N TRP A 381 -23.93 8.94 10.50
CA TRP A 381 -22.96 10.03 10.30
C TRP A 381 -21.55 9.52 10.01
N VAL A 382 -21.14 8.39 10.59
CA VAL A 382 -19.88 7.73 10.21
C VAL A 382 -19.90 7.40 8.72
N GLU A 383 -20.97 6.77 8.22
CA GLU A 383 -21.12 6.44 6.80
C GLU A 383 -21.07 7.70 5.93
N VAL A 384 -21.86 8.73 6.26
CA VAL A 384 -21.89 10.01 5.53
C VAL A 384 -20.50 10.67 5.45
N LEU A 385 -19.74 10.66 6.54
CA LEU A 385 -18.39 11.22 6.61
C LEU A 385 -17.35 10.32 5.91
N SER A 386 -17.66 9.05 5.69
CA SER A 386 -16.83 8.09 4.96
C SER A 386 -17.04 8.07 3.44
N VAL A 387 -18.14 8.61 2.92
CA VAL A 387 -18.44 8.63 1.48
C VAL A 387 -17.29 9.10 0.57
N PRO A 388 -16.45 10.11 0.93
CA PRO A 388 -15.32 10.50 0.10
C PRO A 388 -14.27 9.40 -0.13
N GLU A 389 -14.28 8.29 0.62
CA GLU A 389 -13.36 7.15 0.46
C GLU A 389 -13.42 6.56 -0.95
N ALA A 390 -14.60 6.49 -1.56
CA ALA A 390 -14.78 6.00 -2.93
C ALA A 390 -14.21 6.94 -4.00
N VAL A 391 -13.99 8.22 -3.69
CA VAL A 391 -13.53 9.25 -4.64
C VAL A 391 -12.04 9.12 -4.92
N THR A 392 -11.69 8.24 -5.86
CA THR A 392 -10.31 7.97 -6.28
C THR A 392 -10.05 8.39 -7.72
N GLY A 393 -8.77 8.47 -8.10
CA GLY A 393 -8.35 8.86 -9.45
C GLY A 393 -8.13 10.37 -9.62
N TYR A 394 -7.99 10.80 -10.87
CA TYR A 394 -7.62 12.16 -11.26
C TYR A 394 -8.63 12.75 -12.26
N ARG A 395 -8.92 14.05 -12.12
CA ARG A 395 -9.71 14.86 -13.06
C ARG A 395 -10.99 14.17 -13.54
N GLU A 396 -11.08 13.84 -14.84
CA GLU A 396 -12.26 13.24 -15.49
C GLU A 396 -12.70 11.93 -14.86
N VAL A 397 -11.77 11.13 -14.34
CA VAL A 397 -12.08 9.89 -13.62
C VAL A 397 -12.66 10.19 -12.24
N ARG A 398 -12.30 11.33 -11.65
CA ARG A 398 -12.70 11.74 -10.31
C ARG A 398 -14.08 12.41 -10.29
N TYR A 399 -14.38 13.27 -11.27
CA TYR A 399 -15.59 14.11 -11.20
C TYR A 399 -16.90 13.31 -11.11
N PRO A 400 -17.14 12.24 -11.90
CA PRO A 400 -18.35 11.45 -11.75
C PRO A 400 -18.46 10.79 -10.37
N LYS A 401 -17.32 10.40 -9.76
CA LYS A 401 -17.28 9.83 -8.42
C LYS A 401 -17.60 10.86 -7.34
N MET A 402 -17.20 12.12 -7.52
CA MET A 402 -17.56 13.22 -6.62
C MET A 402 -19.07 13.47 -6.62
N GLU A 403 -19.71 13.44 -7.79
CA GLU A 403 -21.17 13.60 -7.86
C GLU A 403 -21.90 12.40 -7.28
N ARG A 404 -21.43 11.16 -7.51
CA ARG A 404 -21.98 9.96 -6.83
C ARG A 404 -21.84 10.06 -5.32
N ALA A 405 -20.69 10.48 -4.82
CA ALA A 405 -20.46 10.70 -3.39
C ALA A 405 -21.44 11.74 -2.80
N ARG A 406 -21.73 12.82 -3.53
CA ARG A 406 -22.74 13.79 -3.11
C ARG A 406 -24.14 13.19 -3.05
N ALA A 407 -24.53 12.46 -4.10
CA ALA A 407 -25.84 11.82 -4.17
C ALA A 407 -26.01 10.75 -3.08
N GLU A 408 -24.97 9.97 -2.79
CA GLU A 408 -24.96 8.96 -1.74
C GLU A 408 -25.11 9.58 -0.35
N ALA A 409 -24.31 10.61 -0.04
CA ALA A 409 -24.45 11.33 1.23
C ALA A 409 -25.83 12.00 1.37
N GLN A 410 -26.39 12.54 0.29
CA GLN A 410 -27.75 13.10 0.30
C GLN A 410 -28.80 12.03 0.53
N SER A 411 -28.67 10.86 -0.11
CA SER A 411 -29.55 9.72 0.08
C SER A 411 -29.50 9.24 1.53
N LEU A 412 -28.30 9.04 2.09
CA LEU A 412 -28.12 8.66 3.49
C LEU A 412 -28.82 9.65 4.42
N LEU A 413 -28.62 10.96 4.22
CA LEU A 413 -29.26 11.99 5.04
C LEU A 413 -30.78 12.01 4.91
N ALA A 414 -31.33 11.82 3.70
CA ALA A 414 -32.76 11.88 3.42
C ALA A 414 -33.59 10.68 3.93
N HIS A 415 -32.98 9.49 4.02
CA HIS A 415 -33.65 8.33 4.62
C HIS A 415 -33.62 8.49 6.15
N SER A 416 -34.61 9.20 6.70
CA SER A 416 -34.77 9.43 8.15
C SER A 416 -35.81 8.53 8.82
N ASP A 417 -36.62 7.74 8.10
CA ASP A 417 -37.79 7.10 8.72
C ASP A 417 -37.97 5.59 8.53
N ASP A 418 -37.06 4.84 7.91
CA ASP A 418 -37.16 3.37 7.93
C ASP A 418 -35.86 2.71 7.53
N ARG A 419 -35.08 2.25 8.50
CA ARG A 419 -34.14 1.14 8.29
C ARG A 419 -34.11 0.25 9.52
N ASP A 420 -34.59 -0.97 9.31
CA ASP A 420 -34.18 -2.16 10.04
C ASP A 420 -32.65 -2.22 10.23
N PRO A 421 -32.17 -2.89 11.30
CA PRO A 421 -30.75 -2.93 11.64
C PRO A 421 -29.89 -3.42 10.47
N PRO A 422 -28.63 -2.94 10.36
CA PRO A 422 -27.79 -3.18 9.20
C PRO A 422 -27.51 -4.68 9.03
N ALA A 423 -27.80 -5.20 7.83
CA ALA A 423 -27.24 -6.46 7.38
C ALA A 423 -25.72 -6.32 7.32
N GLU A 424 -25.01 -7.35 7.82
CA GLU A 424 -23.55 -7.47 7.81
C GLU A 424 -22.94 -7.06 6.46
N PRO A 425 -21.71 -6.51 6.46
CA PRO A 425 -21.05 -6.08 5.24
C PRO A 425 -20.94 -7.24 4.25
N ARG A 426 -21.78 -7.21 3.22
CA ARG A 426 -21.64 -8.09 2.06
C ARG A 426 -20.33 -7.71 1.37
N ILE A 427 -19.31 -8.54 1.61
CA ILE A 427 -18.13 -8.61 0.77
C ILE A 427 -18.62 -8.93 -0.63
N VAL A 428 -18.70 -7.91 -1.49
CA VAL A 428 -18.97 -8.11 -2.92
C VAL A 428 -17.69 -8.65 -3.52
N ILE A 429 -17.56 -9.98 -3.52
CA ILE A 429 -16.63 -10.67 -4.40
C ILE A 429 -17.21 -10.52 -5.80
N SER A 430 -16.66 -9.60 -6.59
CA SER A 430 -16.92 -9.55 -8.03
C SER A 430 -16.20 -10.72 -8.70
N LEU A 431 -16.75 -11.93 -8.55
CA LEU A 431 -16.50 -13.00 -9.50
C LEU A 431 -17.30 -12.65 -10.75
N SER A 432 -16.58 -12.41 -11.84
CA SER A 432 -17.17 -12.16 -13.14
C SER A 432 -17.93 -13.40 -13.60
N ASP A 433 -19.25 -13.41 -13.40
CA ASP A 433 -20.15 -14.33 -14.07
C ASP A 433 -20.22 -13.97 -15.56
N ARG A 434 -19.49 -14.73 -16.37
CA ARG A 434 -19.83 -14.93 -17.78
C ARG A 434 -20.20 -16.39 -17.96
N VAL A 435 -21.50 -16.65 -17.90
CA VAL A 435 -22.08 -17.92 -18.31
C VAL A 435 -23.11 -17.65 -19.41
N LEU A 436 -22.78 -18.21 -20.58
CA LEU A 436 -23.64 -18.75 -21.62
C LEU A 436 -24.65 -17.84 -22.35
N HIS A 437 -24.38 -17.62 -23.64
CA HIS A 437 -25.39 -17.90 -24.65
C HIS A 437 -24.85 -18.96 -25.63
N ARG A 438 -25.44 -20.16 -25.55
CA ARG A 438 -25.57 -21.09 -26.67
C ARG A 438 -26.80 -20.65 -27.49
N SER A 439 -26.64 -20.62 -28.80
CA SER A 439 -27.69 -20.80 -29.82
C SER A 439 -26.97 -21.48 -30.99
N GLU A 440 -27.08 -22.80 -31.15
CA GLU A 440 -28.00 -23.41 -32.13
C GLU A 440 -27.90 -22.73 -33.51
N THR A 441 -26.95 -23.17 -34.33
CA THR A 441 -27.14 -23.87 -35.63
C THR A 441 -25.80 -24.25 -36.23
#